data_AF-Q9C8V1-F1
#
_entry.id   AF-Q9C8V1-F1
#
_cell.length_a   1.000
_cell.length_b   1.000
_cell.length_c   1.000
_cell.angle_alpha   90.00
_cell.angle_beta   90.00
_cell.angle_gamma   90.00
#
_symmetry.space_group_name_H-M   'P 1'
#
loop_
_entity.id
_entity.type
_entity.pdbx_description
1 polymer ?
#
loop_
_entity_poly.entity_id
_entity_poly.type
_entity_poly.pdbx_seq_one_letter_code
_entity_poly.pdbx_strand_id
1 'polypeptide(L)'
;MELDFDENDDDEGLDESEGTENTSCAQEERVMSQNEGHRRQGVISSNVPDENSSANEIPTSGEARDCHAEQSEPMDVSAAPLSASPQLKTHRGREISGSAREQQVCLNLLNMAMIGSHHTFTSFGRHLVTLTEEKNLFPSLLSIIEQGTEVLRGKAPLFVAFLCKNSRRWLTNFFCNARFLPVVDRLAKEKDSYLQQCLEAFVNVITSIIPGLLDTITNDIQQLMTGRRHGPVSPLNSRASVKTNAHLFPVVLHLLGSSLFKNKMVTPQVLRQLANLTKLVEASFQLKVVRRIGNLFEFVNAKDMEDFLEPTLSLCRAFLLRSLGNKIGLSSNYTKEPMLLSETSFTFEVDPQECIRDIADFGSNIGLFLHFAGLDDDTSIAVADIASECVVLLLKAASREATTGFLTNLPKITQILDSWRRRKSTELHLLVLKRVLHCLGYACKQYLSQAMILSISGHDISKINAIVSEMKNSDVAGLNSVASLVAMELQRLPRCV
;
A
#
# COMPACT_ATOMS: atom_id res chain seq x y z
N MET A 1 -37.38 -2.14 -38.98
CA MET A 1 -37.87 -1.46 -37.74
C MET A 1 -36.67 -0.75 -37.20
N GLU A 2 -36.36 0.35 -37.87
CA GLU A 2 -35.33 1.30 -37.51
C GLU A 2 -36.03 2.58 -37.05
N LEU A 3 -35.39 3.33 -36.15
CA LEU A 3 -35.82 4.64 -35.71
C LEU A 3 -34.54 5.49 -35.56
N ASP A 4 -34.17 6.16 -36.65
CA ASP A 4 -33.21 7.25 -36.60
C ASP A 4 -33.89 8.46 -35.95
N PHE A 5 -33.12 9.26 -35.20
CA PHE A 5 -33.56 10.51 -34.59
C PHE A 5 -32.47 11.57 -34.81
N ASP A 6 -32.56 12.25 -35.96
CA ASP A 6 -31.93 13.55 -36.20
C ASP A 6 -33.05 14.54 -36.52
N GLU A 7 -33.37 15.43 -35.57
CA GLU A 7 -34.16 16.64 -35.80
C GLU A 7 -33.25 17.84 -35.52
N ASN A 8 -32.71 18.43 -36.58
CA ASN A 8 -32.40 19.86 -36.58
C ASN A 8 -33.71 20.62 -36.85
N ASP A 9 -33.83 21.83 -36.31
CA ASP A 9 -33.71 23.03 -37.15
C ASP A 9 -33.63 24.28 -36.25
N ASP A 10 -32.98 25.30 -36.78
CA ASP A 10 -32.58 26.53 -36.08
C ASP A 10 -33.75 27.52 -35.88
N ASP A 11 -33.56 28.52 -35.01
CA ASP A 11 -34.13 29.86 -35.21
C ASP A 11 -33.13 30.93 -34.76
N GLU A 12 -33.17 32.09 -35.41
CA GLU A 12 -32.10 33.09 -35.42
C GLU A 12 -32.26 34.21 -34.36
N GLY A 13 -31.20 35.00 -34.16
CA GLY A 13 -31.20 36.06 -33.15
C GLY A 13 -29.95 36.96 -33.15
N LEU A 14 -29.55 37.45 -34.32
CA LEU A 14 -28.49 38.46 -34.47
C LEU A 14 -29.06 39.87 -34.58
N ASP A 15 -28.48 40.81 -33.83
CA ASP A 15 -28.16 42.20 -34.24
C ASP A 15 -27.70 43.03 -33.02
N GLU A 16 -26.97 44.14 -33.16
CA GLU A 16 -25.66 44.31 -33.81
C GLU A 16 -25.03 45.63 -33.28
N SER A 17 -23.92 46.09 -33.88
CA SER A 17 -23.35 47.45 -33.73
C SER A 17 -22.75 47.83 -32.35
N GLU A 18 -21.70 48.64 -32.23
CA GLU A 18 -20.39 48.78 -32.92
C GLU A 18 -19.55 49.75 -32.05
N GLY A 19 -18.23 49.84 -32.25
CA GLY A 19 -17.40 50.66 -31.34
C GLY A 19 -15.89 50.69 -31.62
N THR A 20 -15.51 51.02 -32.85
CA THR A 20 -14.13 51.36 -33.26
C THR A 20 -13.65 52.68 -32.58
N GLU A 21 -12.36 53.06 -32.51
CA GLU A 21 -11.21 52.72 -33.36
C GLU A 21 -9.84 53.13 -32.72
N ASN A 22 -8.71 52.79 -33.39
CA ASN A 22 -7.34 53.38 -33.27
C ASN A 22 -6.53 53.12 -31.97
N THR A 23 -5.20 52.95 -31.92
CA THR A 23 -4.02 52.86 -32.86
C THR A 23 -2.80 52.38 -32.01
N SER A 24 -1.65 51.83 -32.46
CA SER A 24 -1.10 51.34 -33.75
C SER A 24 0.24 50.57 -33.49
N CYS A 25 1.01 50.22 -34.55
CA CYS A 25 2.35 49.58 -34.56
C CYS A 25 2.40 48.10 -34.11
N ALA A 26 2.58 47.11 -35.00
CA ALA A 26 3.73 46.79 -35.88
C ALA A 26 4.94 46.21 -35.10
N GLN A 27 5.48 45.00 -35.28
CA GLN A 27 5.57 43.99 -36.38
C GLN A 27 7.03 43.87 -36.89
N GLU A 28 7.45 42.61 -37.09
CA GLU A 28 8.69 42.14 -37.76
C GLU A 28 10.06 42.46 -37.12
N GLU A 29 10.75 41.39 -36.70
CA GLU A 29 11.92 40.94 -37.48
C GLU A 29 12.03 39.40 -37.49
N ARG A 30 12.40 38.82 -38.64
CA ARG A 30 12.82 37.41 -38.79
C ARG A 30 14.31 37.40 -39.12
N VAL A 31 15.14 36.75 -38.31
CA VAL A 31 16.51 36.37 -38.71
C VAL A 31 16.75 34.89 -38.43
N MET A 32 17.35 34.21 -39.40
CA MET A 32 17.65 32.78 -39.38
C MET A 32 18.96 32.48 -38.64
N SER A 33 19.04 31.31 -38.01
CA SER A 33 20.26 30.47 -38.07
C SER A 33 19.97 29.03 -37.66
N GLN A 34 19.80 28.16 -38.65
CA GLN A 34 20.16 26.76 -38.51
C GLN A 34 21.69 26.66 -38.50
N ASN A 35 22.27 25.73 -37.73
CA ASN A 35 23.56 25.15 -38.12
C ASN A 35 23.75 23.75 -37.54
N GLU A 36 23.71 22.73 -38.40
CA GLU A 36 24.05 21.36 -38.00
C GLU A 36 25.57 21.17 -37.99
N GLY A 37 26.16 21.15 -36.79
CA GLY A 37 27.61 21.03 -36.58
C GLY A 37 28.15 19.60 -36.63
N HIS A 38 27.90 18.84 -37.70
CA HIS A 38 28.39 17.46 -37.85
C HIS A 38 29.94 17.40 -37.84
N ARG A 39 30.58 16.97 -36.73
CA ARG A 39 32.04 16.72 -36.75
C ARG A 39 32.56 15.60 -35.83
N ARG A 40 32.84 14.48 -36.50
CA ARG A 40 33.87 13.44 -36.24
C ARG A 40 33.67 12.46 -35.08
N GLN A 41 33.59 11.21 -35.49
CA GLN A 41 33.96 10.02 -34.72
C GLN A 41 35.43 10.06 -34.26
N GLY A 42 35.72 9.30 -33.20
CA GLY A 42 37.03 9.11 -32.59
C GLY A 42 36.82 8.53 -31.19
N VAL A 43 36.40 7.27 -31.03
CA VAL A 43 37.25 6.08 -31.22
C VAL A 43 38.54 6.18 -30.40
N ILE A 44 38.38 6.22 -29.06
CA ILE A 44 39.32 5.59 -28.14
C ILE A 44 38.49 4.79 -27.14
N SER A 45 38.49 3.46 -27.30
CA SER A 45 38.08 2.54 -26.25
C SER A 45 39.33 2.17 -25.44
N SER A 46 39.33 2.43 -24.14
CA SER A 46 40.42 2.06 -23.23
C SER A 46 39.96 1.04 -22.19
N ASN A 47 39.69 -0.19 -22.66
CA ASN A 47 39.47 -1.38 -21.82
C ASN A 47 40.73 -2.25 -21.86
N VAL A 48 41.63 -2.09 -20.89
CA VAL A 48 42.76 -2.99 -20.58
C VAL A 48 43.13 -2.81 -19.09
N PRO A 49 43.69 -3.82 -18.41
CA PRO A 49 42.83 -4.78 -17.70
C PRO A 49 43.21 -4.94 -16.22
N ASP A 50 42.63 -5.94 -15.54
CA ASP A 50 43.18 -6.48 -14.29
C ASP A 50 44.62 -6.98 -14.49
N GLU A 51 45.55 -6.50 -13.67
CA GLU A 51 46.81 -7.20 -13.40
C GLU A 51 46.73 -7.85 -12.02
N ASN A 52 46.59 -9.18 -12.02
CA ASN A 52 46.62 -9.99 -10.80
C ASN A 52 47.59 -11.16 -11.04
N SER A 53 48.80 -11.03 -10.50
CA SER A 53 49.94 -11.93 -10.75
C SER A 53 51.00 -11.73 -9.65
N SER A 54 51.63 -12.74 -9.07
CA SER A 54 51.30 -14.18 -9.02
C SER A 54 52.08 -14.82 -7.86
N ALA A 55 51.61 -15.98 -7.40
CA ALA A 55 52.31 -17.01 -6.61
C ALA A 55 53.52 -16.64 -5.71
N ASN A 56 53.40 -16.94 -4.41
CA ASN A 56 53.99 -18.23 -3.96
C ASN A 56 53.41 -18.75 -2.63
N GLU A 57 52.88 -19.97 -2.74
CA GLU A 57 52.94 -21.13 -1.83
C GLU A 57 53.06 -20.96 -0.29
N ILE A 58 52.12 -21.63 0.39
CA ILE A 58 52.12 -21.93 1.83
C ILE A 58 52.86 -23.25 2.08
N PRO A 59 53.63 -23.38 3.17
CA PRO A 59 53.56 -24.62 3.97
C PRO A 59 53.03 -24.40 5.39
N THR A 60 52.24 -25.34 5.88
CA THR A 60 51.63 -25.37 7.21
C THR A 60 52.41 -26.25 8.21
N SER A 61 51.97 -26.20 9.49
CA SER A 61 52.24 -27.14 10.61
C SER A 61 53.42 -26.82 11.53
N GLY A 62 53.23 -27.16 12.82
CA GLY A 62 54.07 -26.77 13.96
C GLY A 62 53.25 -26.71 15.25
N GLU A 63 53.10 -27.85 15.94
CA GLU A 63 52.38 -28.00 17.21
C GLU A 63 53.13 -27.28 18.35
N ALA A 64 52.49 -26.46 19.21
CA ALA A 64 51.58 -26.77 20.33
C ALA A 64 52.30 -27.16 21.64
N ARG A 65 51.62 -26.89 22.79
CA ARG A 65 52.13 -26.83 24.19
C ARG A 65 52.95 -25.57 24.53
N ASP A 66 52.95 -25.08 25.77
CA ASP A 66 52.29 -25.59 27.00
C ASP A 66 51.35 -24.56 27.66
N CYS A 67 50.42 -25.07 28.48
CA CYS A 67 49.61 -24.29 29.39
C CYS A 67 50.08 -24.52 30.83
N HIS A 68 50.21 -23.47 31.63
CA HIS A 68 50.25 -23.60 33.09
C HIS A 68 49.25 -22.64 33.74
N ALA A 69 48.40 -23.22 34.58
CA ALA A 69 47.52 -22.55 35.54
C ALA A 69 47.62 -23.33 36.87
N GLU A 70 46.89 -22.89 37.88
CA GLU A 70 46.82 -23.45 39.24
C GLU A 70 48.07 -23.19 40.12
N GLN A 71 47.97 -23.03 41.43
CA GLN A 71 46.86 -22.68 42.35
C GLN A 71 47.50 -22.28 43.70
N SER A 72 46.93 -21.33 44.47
CA SER A 72 46.95 -21.28 45.96
C SER A 72 46.36 -19.97 46.52
N GLU A 73 45.26 -20.08 47.25
CA GLU A 73 44.86 -19.16 48.34
C GLU A 73 45.31 -19.81 49.70
N PRO A 74 44.86 -19.42 50.92
CA PRO A 74 44.09 -18.25 51.36
C PRO A 74 44.61 -17.55 52.64
N MET A 75 43.99 -16.42 53.02
CA MET A 75 43.49 -16.28 54.40
C MET A 75 42.35 -15.25 54.52
N ASP A 76 41.44 -15.52 55.47
CA ASP A 76 40.21 -14.77 55.77
C ASP A 76 40.43 -13.38 56.39
N VAL A 77 39.44 -12.48 56.20
CA VAL A 77 38.40 -12.19 57.22
C VAL A 77 37.37 -11.16 56.72
N SER A 78 36.11 -11.59 56.63
CA SER A 78 34.84 -10.84 56.77
C SER A 78 34.48 -9.63 55.87
N ALA A 79 33.41 -9.86 55.09
CA ALA A 79 32.18 -9.06 55.03
C ALA A 79 32.20 -7.62 54.44
N ALA A 80 31.75 -7.55 53.18
CA ALA A 80 30.88 -6.48 52.66
C ALA A 80 29.42 -7.04 52.55
N PRO A 81 28.39 -6.33 52.03
CA PRO A 81 28.34 -4.94 51.56
C PRO A 81 27.12 -4.13 52.06
N LEU A 82 27.03 -2.84 51.66
CA LEU A 82 25.88 -2.14 51.02
C LEU A 82 26.21 -0.63 51.06
N SER A 83 26.51 0.07 49.94
CA SER A 83 25.68 0.38 48.76
C SER A 83 24.76 1.59 48.95
N ALA A 84 24.66 2.56 48.03
CA ALA A 84 25.57 2.97 46.94
C ALA A 84 25.16 4.38 46.46
N SER A 85 26.13 5.23 46.11
CA SER A 85 25.86 6.48 45.39
C SER A 85 26.15 6.31 43.88
N PRO A 86 25.16 6.40 42.99
CA PRO A 86 25.40 6.43 41.55
C PRO A 86 25.42 7.89 41.05
N GLN A 87 26.57 8.57 41.16
CA GLN A 87 26.82 9.71 40.26
C GLN A 87 27.07 9.16 38.85
N LEU A 88 25.98 8.93 38.11
CA LEU A 88 25.98 8.42 36.74
C LEU A 88 26.47 9.53 35.79
N LYS A 89 27.79 9.67 35.71
CA LYS A 89 28.49 10.60 34.84
C LYS A 89 28.47 10.10 33.39
N THR A 90 27.28 10.10 32.79
CA THR A 90 27.03 9.58 31.43
C THR A 90 27.80 10.40 30.40
N HIS A 91 28.94 9.89 29.94
CA HIS A 91 29.65 10.44 28.77
C HIS A 91 28.73 10.36 27.54
N ARG A 92 28.13 11.49 27.17
CA ARG A 92 27.11 11.57 26.11
C ARG A 92 27.61 12.40 24.93
N GLY A 93 27.96 11.70 23.86
CA GLY A 93 28.31 12.30 22.57
C GLY A 93 29.75 12.80 22.52
N ARG A 94 30.52 12.28 21.57
CA ARG A 94 31.74 12.95 21.10
C ARG A 94 31.28 14.22 20.38
N GLU A 95 31.68 15.38 20.90
CA GLU A 95 31.16 16.67 20.45
C GLU A 95 31.46 16.92 18.96
N ILE A 96 30.64 17.78 18.32
CA ILE A 96 30.87 18.23 16.95
C ILE A 96 32.13 19.09 16.95
N SER A 97 33.27 18.45 16.65
CA SER A 97 34.62 18.98 16.88
C SER A 97 34.97 20.14 15.93
N GLY A 98 34.51 21.32 16.32
CA GLY A 98 34.79 22.60 15.70
C GLY A 98 34.09 23.70 16.51
N SER A 99 34.77 24.82 16.69
CA SER A 99 34.22 26.00 17.37
C SER A 99 32.94 26.50 16.69
N ALA A 100 32.08 27.22 17.41
CA ALA A 100 30.87 27.81 16.84
C ALA A 100 31.17 28.69 15.60
N ARG A 101 32.36 29.31 15.54
CA ARG A 101 32.85 30.08 14.39
C ARG A 101 33.14 29.20 13.17
N GLU A 102 33.81 28.07 13.36
CA GLU A 102 34.08 27.09 12.29
C GLU A 102 32.78 26.44 11.79
N GLN A 103 31.90 26.04 12.71
CA GLN A 103 30.56 25.53 12.37
C GLN A 103 29.77 26.56 11.53
N GLN A 104 29.85 27.85 11.88
CA GLN A 104 29.17 28.93 11.16
C GLN A 104 29.79 29.19 9.77
N VAL A 105 31.11 29.08 9.63
CA VAL A 105 31.81 29.14 8.33
C VAL A 105 31.36 27.96 7.45
N CYS A 106 31.38 26.73 7.96
CA CYS A 106 30.92 25.55 7.24
C CYS A 106 29.44 25.68 6.80
N LEU A 107 28.54 26.10 7.70
CA LEU A 107 27.13 26.34 7.35
C LEU A 107 26.94 27.48 6.36
N ASN A 108 27.78 28.52 6.36
CA ASN A 108 27.75 29.56 5.33
C ASN A 108 28.18 29.01 3.95
N LEU A 109 29.30 28.29 3.87
CA LEU A 109 29.78 27.69 2.61
C LEU A 109 28.76 26.69 2.04
N LEU A 110 28.20 25.83 2.89
CA LEU A 110 27.17 24.88 2.51
C LEU A 110 25.89 25.56 2.00
N ASN A 111 25.39 26.59 2.68
CA ASN A 111 24.23 27.34 2.19
C ASN A 111 24.53 28.05 0.85
N MET A 112 25.70 28.68 0.70
CA MET A 112 26.09 29.35 -0.54
C MET A 112 26.22 28.39 -1.74
N ALA A 113 26.83 27.22 -1.55
CA ALA A 113 26.93 26.19 -2.58
C ALA A 113 25.54 25.67 -3.02
N MET A 114 24.59 25.60 -2.08
CA MET A 114 23.25 25.04 -2.30
C MET A 114 22.24 26.00 -2.93
N ILE A 115 22.48 27.31 -2.88
CA ILE A 115 21.65 28.32 -3.57
C ILE A 115 22.03 28.42 -5.07
N GLY A 116 23.26 28.01 -5.43
CA GLY A 116 23.74 28.00 -6.81
C GLY A 116 24.18 29.37 -7.35
N SER A 117 24.30 30.38 -6.49
CA SER A 117 24.59 31.79 -6.85
C SER A 117 25.91 32.01 -7.60
N HIS A 118 26.82 31.03 -7.60
CA HIS A 118 28.11 31.11 -8.28
C HIS A 118 28.35 29.88 -9.15
N HIS A 119 28.67 30.15 -10.43
CA HIS A 119 29.05 29.19 -11.46
C HIS A 119 30.23 28.27 -11.09
N THR A 120 31.00 28.62 -10.06
CA THR A 120 32.08 27.81 -9.48
C THR A 120 31.60 26.52 -8.79
N PHE A 121 30.35 26.44 -8.36
CA PHE A 121 29.80 25.28 -7.61
C PHE A 121 28.89 24.36 -8.42
N THR A 122 28.88 24.47 -9.75
CA THR A 122 28.10 23.60 -10.66
C THR A 122 28.35 22.09 -10.49
N SER A 123 29.49 21.69 -9.91
CA SER A 123 29.81 20.28 -9.61
C SER A 123 29.30 19.77 -8.24
N PHE A 124 28.62 20.60 -7.43
CA PHE A 124 28.21 20.24 -6.07
C PHE A 124 27.17 19.09 -6.02
N GLY A 125 26.46 18.83 -7.13
CA GLY A 125 25.57 17.68 -7.27
C GLY A 125 26.23 16.33 -6.96
N ARG A 126 27.53 16.15 -7.22
CA ARG A 126 28.27 14.93 -6.84
C ARG A 126 28.50 14.85 -5.33
N HIS A 127 28.89 15.97 -4.72
CA HIS A 127 29.10 16.07 -3.27
C HIS A 127 27.79 15.91 -2.48
N LEU A 128 26.66 16.27 -3.08
CA LEU A 128 25.33 16.00 -2.52
C LEU A 128 24.99 14.51 -2.45
N VAL A 129 25.51 13.67 -3.36
CA VAL A 129 25.36 12.21 -3.23
C VAL A 129 26.09 11.72 -1.98
N THR A 130 27.35 12.13 -1.79
CA THR A 130 28.16 11.83 -0.59
C THR A 130 27.48 12.32 0.70
N LEU A 131 26.88 13.52 0.69
CA LEU A 131 26.09 14.02 1.83
C LEU A 131 24.84 13.15 2.12
N THR A 132 24.31 12.39 1.16
CA THR A 132 23.18 11.45 1.38
C THR A 132 23.61 10.06 1.89
N GLU A 133 24.92 9.84 2.05
CA GLU A 133 25.52 8.65 2.69
C GLU A 133 25.98 8.96 4.12
N GLU A 134 26.15 10.25 4.46
CA GLU A 134 26.53 10.74 5.78
C GLU A 134 25.42 10.50 6.83
N LYS A 135 25.50 9.35 7.50
CA LYS A 135 24.58 8.92 8.56
C LYS A 135 24.48 9.91 9.73
N ASN A 136 25.50 10.74 9.95
CA ASN A 136 25.55 11.68 11.06
C ASN A 136 24.96 13.07 10.72
N LEU A 137 24.61 13.33 9.46
CA LEU A 137 24.13 14.66 9.04
C LEU A 137 22.83 15.07 9.74
N PHE A 138 21.83 14.17 9.82
CA PHE A 138 20.58 14.47 10.52
C PHE A 138 20.79 14.70 12.02
N PRO A 139 21.46 13.81 12.79
CA PRO A 139 21.78 14.08 14.20
C PRO A 139 22.55 15.37 14.43
N SER A 140 23.52 15.69 13.57
CA SER A 140 24.36 16.88 13.69
C SER A 140 23.56 18.17 13.48
N LEU A 141 22.75 18.22 12.41
CA LEU A 141 21.89 19.38 12.15
C LEU A 141 20.80 19.54 13.21
N LEU A 142 20.21 18.44 13.70
CA LEU A 142 19.25 18.50 14.79
C LEU A 142 19.90 19.04 16.09
N SER A 143 21.10 18.59 16.42
CA SER A 143 21.87 19.10 17.56
C SER A 143 22.15 20.60 17.43
N ILE A 144 22.57 21.05 16.25
CA ILE A 144 22.83 22.48 15.96
C ILE A 144 21.56 23.32 16.13
N ILE A 145 20.38 22.82 15.72
CA ILE A 145 19.08 23.51 15.90
C ILE A 145 18.64 23.50 17.37
N GLU A 146 18.92 22.43 18.12
CA GLU A 146 18.56 22.32 19.54
C GLU A 146 19.46 23.15 20.46
N GLN A 147 20.77 23.26 20.17
CA GLN A 147 21.80 23.70 21.13
C GLN A 147 22.84 24.69 20.59
N GLY A 148 22.82 25.04 19.29
CA GLY A 148 23.78 25.99 18.71
C GLY A 148 23.62 27.43 19.19
N THR A 149 24.49 28.33 18.72
CA THR A 149 24.24 29.79 18.84
C THR A 149 23.04 30.18 17.99
N GLU A 150 22.39 31.32 18.27
CA GLU A 150 21.22 31.82 17.51
C GLU A 150 21.51 31.88 15.99
N VAL A 151 22.71 32.33 15.62
CA VAL A 151 23.18 32.38 14.23
C VAL A 151 23.26 30.99 13.58
N LEU A 152 23.70 29.97 14.32
CA LEU A 152 23.73 28.58 13.86
C LEU A 152 22.32 27.96 13.79
N ARG A 153 21.49 28.23 14.80
CA ARG A 153 20.10 27.76 14.92
C ARG A 153 19.19 28.32 13.83
N GLY A 154 19.46 29.53 13.33
CA GLY A 154 18.82 30.08 12.12
C GLY A 154 19.37 29.52 10.81
N LYS A 155 20.68 29.24 10.71
CA LYS A 155 21.31 28.76 9.47
C LYS A 155 21.11 27.27 9.17
N ALA A 156 20.94 26.44 10.19
CA ALA A 156 20.74 24.99 10.00
C ALA A 156 19.38 24.65 9.34
N PRO A 157 18.23 25.24 9.71
CA PRO A 157 16.96 25.04 9.00
C PRO A 157 17.05 25.47 7.52
N LEU A 158 17.70 26.60 7.22
CA LEU A 158 17.92 27.03 5.83
C LEU A 158 18.66 25.97 5.00
N PHE A 159 19.71 25.36 5.57
CA PHE A 159 20.43 24.28 4.90
C PHE A 159 19.55 23.02 4.71
N VAL A 160 18.71 22.68 5.68
CA VAL A 160 17.69 21.61 5.54
C VAL A 160 16.70 21.92 4.42
N ALA A 161 16.23 23.18 4.30
CA ALA A 161 15.38 23.63 3.20
C ALA A 161 16.05 23.43 1.84
N PHE A 162 17.31 23.83 1.69
CA PHE A 162 18.01 23.67 0.42
C PHE A 162 18.37 22.22 0.10
N LEU A 163 18.68 21.38 1.10
CA LEU A 163 18.79 19.93 0.93
C LEU A 163 17.50 19.32 0.36
N CYS A 164 16.36 19.66 0.97
CA CYS A 164 15.04 19.22 0.50
C CYS A 164 14.69 19.72 -0.90
N LYS A 165 15.06 20.97 -1.24
CA LYS A 165 14.86 21.54 -2.57
C LYS A 165 15.69 20.85 -3.66
N ASN A 166 16.92 20.44 -3.33
CA ASN A 166 17.83 19.77 -4.27
C ASN A 166 17.59 18.25 -4.37
N SER A 167 17.10 17.58 -3.32
CA SER A 167 16.76 16.16 -3.37
C SER A 167 15.59 15.79 -2.47
N ARG A 168 14.53 15.25 -3.09
CA ARG A 168 13.30 14.81 -2.42
C ARG A 168 13.51 13.74 -1.34
N ARG A 169 14.62 12.98 -1.39
CA ARG A 169 14.98 11.99 -0.35
C ARG A 169 15.15 12.65 1.03
N TRP A 170 15.53 13.92 1.09
CA TRP A 170 15.64 14.65 2.36
C TRP A 170 14.27 14.97 2.98
N LEU A 171 13.21 15.10 2.18
CA LEU A 171 11.87 15.40 2.70
C LEU A 171 11.39 14.33 3.68
N THR A 172 11.54 13.04 3.35
CA THR A 172 11.20 11.95 4.28
C THR A 172 12.19 11.84 5.43
N ASN A 173 13.49 11.98 5.18
CA ASN A 173 14.52 11.94 6.24
C ASN A 173 14.27 12.98 7.36
N PHE A 174 13.80 14.18 7.01
CA PHE A 174 13.51 15.24 7.98
C PHE A 174 12.04 15.22 8.45
N PHE A 175 11.06 15.30 7.55
CA PHE A 175 9.65 15.49 7.94
C PHE A 175 8.92 14.22 8.34
N CYS A 176 9.42 13.02 8.01
CA CYS A 176 8.92 11.77 8.60
C CYS A 176 9.66 11.39 9.89
N ASN A 177 10.64 12.19 10.34
CA ASN A 177 11.31 11.97 11.63
C ASN A 177 10.56 12.69 12.76
N ALA A 178 10.03 11.90 13.72
CA ALA A 178 9.22 12.39 14.83
C ALA A 178 9.90 13.45 15.73
N ARG A 179 11.23 13.61 15.69
CA ARG A 179 11.94 14.66 16.45
C ARG A 179 12.04 16.00 15.74
N PHE A 180 12.04 16.04 14.40
CA PHE A 180 12.43 17.26 13.67
C PHE A 180 11.37 18.37 13.77
N LEU A 181 10.12 18.06 13.43
CA LEU A 181 9.03 19.04 13.47
C LEU A 181 8.83 19.64 14.88
N PRO A 182 8.75 18.86 15.98
CA PRO A 182 8.65 19.43 17.33
C PRO A 182 9.81 20.36 17.74
N VAL A 183 11.01 20.17 17.18
CA VAL A 183 12.17 21.03 17.44
C VAL A 183 12.06 22.36 16.70
N VAL A 184 11.65 22.38 15.43
CA VAL A 184 11.45 23.65 14.69
C VAL A 184 10.17 24.38 15.13
N ASP A 185 9.10 23.66 15.47
CA ASP A 185 7.88 24.21 16.10
C ASP A 185 8.18 24.81 17.49
N ARG A 186 9.24 24.37 18.18
CA ARG A 186 9.73 25.01 19.42
C ARG A 186 10.54 26.26 19.11
N LEU A 187 11.49 26.19 18.18
CA LEU A 187 12.31 27.34 17.75
C LEU A 187 11.43 28.51 17.27
N ALA A 188 10.34 28.22 16.58
CA ALA A 188 9.36 29.21 16.10
C ALA A 188 8.65 30.01 17.20
N LYS A 189 8.76 29.63 18.47
CA LYS A 189 8.18 30.34 19.63
C LYS A 189 9.15 31.33 20.27
N GLU A 190 10.41 31.33 19.85
CA GLU A 190 11.44 32.25 20.33
C GLU A 190 11.29 33.61 19.63
N LYS A 191 11.42 34.71 20.38
CA LYS A 191 11.07 36.06 19.93
C LYS A 191 12.21 36.80 19.21
N ASP A 192 13.32 36.15 18.92
CA ASP A 192 14.42 36.77 18.20
C ASP A 192 14.05 37.05 16.72
N SER A 193 14.33 38.28 16.29
CA SER A 193 14.08 38.77 14.94
C SER A 193 14.89 38.05 13.86
N TYR A 194 16.10 37.55 14.17
CA TYR A 194 16.92 36.84 13.19
C TYR A 194 16.44 35.41 12.97
N LEU A 195 16.16 34.67 14.07
CA LEU A 195 15.57 33.34 14.03
C LEU A 195 14.23 33.32 13.28
N GLN A 196 13.35 34.30 13.51
CA GLN A 196 12.05 34.40 12.82
C GLN A 196 12.23 34.63 11.30
N GLN A 197 13.15 35.49 10.87
CA GLN A 197 13.47 35.69 9.44
C GLN A 197 14.03 34.41 8.80
N CYS A 198 14.93 33.71 9.48
CA CYS A 198 15.47 32.43 8.99
C CYS A 198 14.39 31.34 8.91
N LEU A 199 13.48 31.29 9.88
CA LEU A 199 12.36 30.34 9.88
C LEU A 199 11.32 30.65 8.79
N GLU A 200 10.97 31.92 8.56
CA GLU A 200 10.09 32.27 7.44
C GLU A 200 10.71 31.89 6.09
N ALA A 201 12.00 32.18 5.87
CA ALA A 201 12.70 31.76 4.65
C ALA A 201 12.75 30.22 4.51
N PHE A 202 13.00 29.48 5.59
CA PHE A 202 12.92 28.02 5.62
C PHE A 202 11.51 27.50 5.24
N VAL A 203 10.46 28.07 5.84
CA VAL A 203 9.06 27.69 5.58
C VAL A 203 8.65 28.00 4.15
N ASN A 204 9.01 29.18 3.63
CA ASN A 204 8.71 29.58 2.25
C ASN A 204 9.39 28.65 1.24
N VAL A 205 10.67 28.27 1.46
CA VAL A 205 11.37 27.31 0.58
C VAL A 205 10.70 25.93 0.62
N ILE A 206 10.44 25.36 1.80
CA ILE A 206 9.79 24.03 1.90
C ILE A 206 8.39 24.05 1.28
N THR A 207 7.59 25.08 1.57
CA THR A 207 6.23 25.23 1.02
C THR A 207 6.23 25.27 -0.51
N SER A 208 7.24 25.91 -1.13
CA SER A 208 7.39 25.98 -2.60
C SER A 208 7.63 24.62 -3.28
N ILE A 209 8.09 23.60 -2.54
CA ILE A 209 8.35 22.25 -3.08
C ILE A 209 7.04 21.45 -3.20
N ILE A 210 6.07 21.69 -2.33
CA ILE A 210 4.93 20.77 -2.13
C ILE A 210 3.95 20.70 -3.32
N PRO A 211 3.64 21.79 -4.06
CA PRO A 211 2.79 21.67 -5.24
C PRO A 211 3.36 20.69 -6.29
N GLY A 212 4.64 20.84 -6.64
CA GLY A 212 5.30 19.93 -7.59
C GLY A 212 5.53 18.51 -7.04
N LEU A 213 5.52 18.34 -5.71
CA LEU A 213 5.49 17.03 -5.08
C LEU A 213 4.11 16.36 -5.27
N LEU A 214 3.02 17.08 -4.98
CA LEU A 214 1.66 16.59 -5.16
C LEU A 214 1.35 16.29 -6.63
N ASP A 215 1.79 17.12 -7.57
CA ASP A 215 1.65 16.83 -9.01
C ASP A 215 2.37 15.53 -9.39
N THR A 216 3.56 15.26 -8.85
CA THR A 216 4.26 13.99 -9.13
C THR A 216 3.49 12.79 -8.57
N ILE A 217 3.02 12.87 -7.32
CA ILE A 217 2.26 11.78 -6.69
C ILE A 217 0.94 11.52 -7.45
N THR A 218 0.28 12.59 -7.90
CA THR A 218 -0.94 12.52 -8.72
C THR A 218 -0.67 11.83 -10.07
N ASN A 219 0.39 12.24 -10.76
CA ASN A 219 0.79 11.66 -12.05
C ASN A 219 1.19 10.18 -11.94
N ASP A 220 1.94 9.80 -10.90
CA ASP A 220 2.31 8.41 -10.65
C ASP A 220 1.06 7.53 -10.45
N ILE A 221 0.07 7.99 -9.69
CA ILE A 221 -1.18 7.25 -9.47
C ILE A 221 -2.02 7.21 -10.76
N GLN A 222 -2.06 8.29 -11.56
CA GLN A 222 -2.72 8.28 -12.87
C GLN A 222 -2.09 7.26 -13.85
N GLN A 223 -0.76 7.11 -13.83
CA GLN A 223 -0.08 6.08 -14.63
C GLN A 223 -0.41 4.66 -14.15
N LEU A 224 -0.49 4.43 -12.83
CA LEU A 224 -0.93 3.15 -12.25
C LEU A 224 -2.40 2.84 -12.56
N MET A 225 -3.27 3.86 -12.61
CA MET A 225 -4.69 3.71 -12.93
C MET A 225 -4.93 3.39 -14.41
N THR A 226 -4.29 4.14 -15.31
CA THR A 226 -4.57 4.05 -16.75
C THR A 226 -4.06 2.77 -17.40
N GLY A 227 -3.16 2.02 -16.74
CA GLY A 227 -2.74 0.67 -17.13
C GLY A 227 -2.04 0.58 -18.50
N ARG A 228 -1.80 1.71 -19.17
CA ARG A 228 -1.23 1.77 -20.51
C ARG A 228 0.26 1.43 -20.45
N ARG A 229 0.55 0.21 -20.88
CA ARG A 229 1.89 -0.21 -21.34
C ARG A 229 2.47 0.89 -22.22
N HIS A 230 3.72 1.27 -21.99
CA HIS A 230 4.46 2.08 -22.97
C HIS A 230 4.61 1.32 -24.30
N GLY A 231 5.03 2.06 -25.33
CA GLY A 231 5.00 1.66 -26.74
C GLY A 231 5.79 0.39 -27.10
N PRO A 232 5.66 -0.06 -28.35
CA PRO A 232 6.07 -1.41 -28.76
C PRO A 232 7.59 -1.60 -28.85
N VAL A 233 8.00 -2.84 -28.61
CA VAL A 233 9.34 -3.44 -28.85
C VAL A 233 10.50 -2.89 -27.99
N SER A 234 10.77 -3.57 -26.87
CA SER A 234 12.15 -3.86 -26.44
C SER A 234 12.17 -5.13 -25.57
N PRO A 235 12.94 -6.19 -25.91
CA PRO A 235 12.84 -7.49 -25.24
C PRO A 235 13.85 -7.69 -24.10
N LEU A 236 13.37 -8.38 -23.05
CA LEU A 236 14.12 -8.93 -21.89
C LEU A 236 14.77 -7.92 -20.91
N ASN A 237 15.00 -8.43 -19.69
CA ASN A 237 15.85 -7.85 -18.63
C ASN A 237 15.57 -6.41 -18.15
N SER A 238 14.37 -6.16 -17.61
CA SER A 238 14.19 -5.19 -16.52
C SER A 238 12.93 -5.43 -15.68
N ARG A 239 13.07 -6.04 -14.49
CA ARG A 239 12.09 -5.89 -13.39
C ARG A 239 12.28 -4.54 -12.69
N ALA A 240 12.17 -3.45 -13.44
CA ALA A 240 12.08 -2.12 -12.85
C ALA A 240 10.71 -2.00 -12.18
N SER A 241 10.65 -2.10 -10.85
CA SER A 241 9.44 -1.73 -10.12
C SER A 241 9.13 -0.26 -10.40
N VAL A 242 7.86 0.04 -10.69
CA VAL A 242 7.41 1.43 -10.89
C VAL A 242 7.70 2.19 -9.59
N LYS A 243 8.70 3.08 -9.61
CA LYS A 243 9.19 3.80 -8.43
C LYS A 243 8.23 4.93 -8.07
N THR A 244 7.10 4.56 -7.47
CA THR A 244 6.07 5.51 -7.05
C THR A 244 6.61 6.48 -5.99
N ASN A 245 6.31 7.76 -6.16
CA ASN A 245 6.58 8.84 -5.20
C ASN A 245 5.53 8.87 -4.08
N ALA A 246 4.54 7.96 -4.07
CA ALA A 246 3.50 7.88 -3.04
C ALA A 246 4.06 7.78 -1.60
N HIS A 247 5.25 7.18 -1.43
CA HIS A 247 5.98 7.14 -0.16
C HIS A 247 6.39 8.52 0.38
N LEU A 248 6.30 9.59 -0.43
CA LEU A 248 6.53 10.98 -0.03
C LEU A 248 5.25 11.67 0.48
N PHE A 249 4.06 11.09 0.29
CA PHE A 249 2.79 11.70 0.73
C PHE A 249 2.72 12.00 2.25
N PRO A 250 3.27 11.16 3.16
CA PRO A 250 3.30 11.46 4.60
C PRO A 250 4.00 12.78 4.95
N VAL A 251 4.94 13.25 4.12
CA VAL A 251 5.58 14.58 4.28
C VAL A 251 4.52 15.68 4.26
N VAL A 252 3.56 15.61 3.33
CA VAL A 252 2.48 16.60 3.18
C VAL A 252 1.56 16.57 4.40
N LEU A 253 1.21 15.37 4.88
CA LEU A 253 0.39 15.19 6.09
C LEU A 253 1.07 15.76 7.34
N HIS A 254 2.37 15.49 7.52
CA HIS A 254 3.13 15.99 8.67
C HIS A 254 3.35 17.51 8.63
N LEU A 255 3.55 18.09 7.45
CA LEU A 255 3.62 19.56 7.28
C LEU A 255 2.26 20.24 7.56
N LEU A 256 1.14 19.65 7.14
CA LEU A 256 -0.19 20.12 7.49
C LEU A 256 -0.50 20.00 9.00
N GLY A 257 0.12 19.03 9.68
CA GLY A 257 0.02 18.86 11.14
C GLY A 257 0.92 19.80 11.96
N SER A 258 1.98 20.37 11.39
CA SER A 258 2.89 21.29 12.10
C SER A 258 2.27 22.67 12.29
N SER A 259 2.49 23.27 13.47
CA SER A 259 2.02 24.62 13.77
C SER A 259 2.78 25.70 12.99
N LEU A 260 4.03 25.43 12.62
CA LEU A 260 4.89 26.31 11.81
C LEU A 260 4.48 26.33 10.32
N PHE A 261 4.06 25.19 9.77
CA PHE A 261 3.82 25.05 8.33
C PHE A 261 2.37 25.22 7.89
N LYS A 262 1.39 24.76 8.69
CA LYS A 262 -0.02 24.65 8.26
C LYS A 262 -0.61 25.92 7.62
N ASN A 263 -0.34 27.10 8.18
CA ASN A 263 -0.91 28.37 7.70
C ASN A 263 -0.36 28.81 6.32
N LYS A 264 0.87 28.40 5.99
CA LYS A 264 1.50 28.65 4.68
C LYS A 264 1.19 27.52 3.69
N MET A 265 0.93 26.31 4.19
CA MET A 265 0.58 25.13 3.39
C MET A 265 -0.85 25.14 2.83
N VAL A 266 -1.82 25.63 3.59
CA VAL A 266 -3.24 25.65 3.20
C VAL A 266 -3.50 26.76 2.17
N THR A 267 -3.11 26.49 0.92
CA THR A 267 -3.35 27.37 -0.24
C THR A 267 -4.43 26.78 -1.15
N PRO A 268 -5.14 27.61 -1.96
CA PRO A 268 -6.13 27.11 -2.92
C PRO A 268 -5.57 26.10 -3.93
N GLN A 269 -4.28 26.20 -4.29
CA GLN A 269 -3.60 25.23 -5.16
C GLN A 269 -3.43 23.88 -4.46
N VAL A 270 -2.84 23.87 -3.26
CA VAL A 270 -2.61 22.64 -2.49
C VAL A 270 -3.92 21.95 -2.14
N LEU A 271 -4.96 22.70 -1.75
CA LEU A 271 -6.29 22.14 -1.50
C LEU A 271 -6.91 21.52 -2.75
N ARG A 272 -6.77 22.15 -3.92
CA ARG A 272 -7.24 21.60 -5.21
C ARG A 272 -6.48 20.34 -5.60
N GLN A 273 -5.16 20.31 -5.42
CA GLN A 273 -4.33 19.13 -5.67
C GLN A 273 -4.70 17.97 -4.74
N LEU A 274 -4.90 18.24 -3.45
CA LEU A 274 -5.33 17.23 -2.48
C LEU A 274 -6.75 16.69 -2.80
N ALA A 275 -7.70 17.56 -3.13
CA ALA A 275 -9.04 17.15 -3.53
C ALA A 275 -9.04 16.31 -4.83
N ASN A 276 -8.20 16.67 -5.80
CA ASN A 276 -7.98 15.86 -7.01
C ASN A 276 -7.35 14.51 -6.67
N LEU A 277 -6.38 14.47 -5.75
CA LEU A 277 -5.75 13.23 -5.30
C LEU A 277 -6.75 12.32 -4.56
N THR A 278 -7.63 12.87 -3.72
CA THR A 278 -8.72 12.13 -3.07
C THR A 278 -9.66 11.53 -4.10
N LYS A 279 -10.15 12.32 -5.07
CA LYS A 279 -10.99 11.81 -6.18
C LYS A 279 -10.28 10.74 -7.02
N LEU A 280 -8.98 10.91 -7.23
CA LEU A 280 -8.16 9.96 -7.98
C LEU A 280 -8.00 8.62 -7.22
N VAL A 281 -7.84 8.67 -5.89
CA VAL A 281 -7.77 7.48 -5.03
C VAL A 281 -9.15 6.83 -4.88
N GLU A 282 -10.23 7.61 -4.79
CA GLU A 282 -11.62 7.13 -4.83
C GLU A 282 -11.91 6.39 -6.14
N ALA A 283 -11.52 6.97 -7.28
CA ALA A 283 -11.54 6.29 -8.58
C ALA A 283 -10.54 5.13 -8.67
N SER A 284 -9.44 5.14 -7.90
CA SER A 284 -8.50 4.02 -7.83
C SER A 284 -9.09 2.79 -7.14
N PHE A 285 -10.08 2.95 -6.25
CA PHE A 285 -10.83 1.80 -5.72
C PHE A 285 -11.71 1.12 -6.79
N GLN A 286 -11.89 1.72 -7.97
CA GLN A 286 -12.48 1.05 -9.14
C GLN A 286 -11.49 0.12 -9.88
N LEU A 287 -10.19 0.12 -9.55
CA LEU A 287 -9.12 -0.66 -10.24
C LEU A 287 -9.12 -2.17 -9.93
N LYS A 288 -10.29 -2.75 -9.66
CA LYS A 288 -10.45 -4.17 -9.34
C LYS A 288 -9.54 -4.62 -8.18
N VAL A 289 -9.57 -3.87 -7.08
CA VAL A 289 -8.82 -4.16 -5.84
C VAL A 289 -9.16 -5.55 -5.30
N VAL A 290 -10.43 -5.95 -5.40
CA VAL A 290 -10.93 -7.28 -5.05
C VAL A 290 -10.28 -8.35 -5.93
N ARG A 291 -10.16 -8.15 -7.25
CA ARG A 291 -9.38 -9.07 -8.11
C ARG A 291 -7.90 -9.09 -7.72
N ARG A 292 -7.31 -7.97 -7.30
CA ARG A 292 -5.91 -7.99 -6.81
C ARG A 292 -5.75 -8.79 -5.52
N ILE A 293 -6.74 -8.77 -4.63
CA ILE A 293 -6.78 -9.60 -3.41
C ILE A 293 -7.06 -11.07 -3.78
N GLY A 294 -7.93 -11.35 -4.74
CA GLY A 294 -8.14 -12.69 -5.30
C GLY A 294 -6.86 -13.28 -5.89
N ASN A 295 -6.12 -12.50 -6.70
CA ASN A 295 -4.82 -12.89 -7.24
C ASN A 295 -3.75 -13.11 -6.13
N LEU A 296 -3.81 -12.35 -5.03
CA LEU A 296 -2.94 -12.57 -3.85
C LEU A 296 -3.30 -13.89 -3.14
N PHE A 297 -4.58 -14.18 -2.99
CA PHE A 297 -5.09 -15.41 -2.39
C PHE A 297 -4.76 -16.65 -3.25
N GLU A 298 -4.88 -16.54 -4.58
CA GLU A 298 -4.36 -17.50 -5.55
C GLU A 298 -2.85 -17.71 -5.41
N PHE A 299 -2.07 -16.62 -5.25
CA PHE A 299 -0.62 -16.69 -5.08
C PHE A 299 -0.19 -17.35 -3.77
N VAL A 300 -0.84 -17.01 -2.64
CA VAL A 300 -0.59 -17.59 -1.31
C VAL A 300 -0.86 -19.10 -1.34
N ASN A 301 -1.99 -19.51 -1.93
CA ASN A 301 -2.30 -20.93 -2.18
C ASN A 301 -1.24 -21.59 -3.09
N ALA A 302 -0.94 -21.00 -4.25
CA ALA A 302 -0.01 -21.56 -5.24
C ALA A 302 1.48 -21.46 -4.87
N LYS A 303 1.79 -21.12 -3.61
CA LYS A 303 3.13 -21.04 -3.02
C LYS A 303 3.20 -21.71 -1.64
N ASP A 304 2.14 -22.40 -1.23
CA ASP A 304 2.06 -23.15 0.03
C ASP A 304 2.40 -22.26 1.25
N MET A 305 1.98 -20.99 1.20
CA MET A 305 2.30 -19.97 2.20
C MET A 305 1.28 -19.99 3.35
N GLU A 306 1.26 -21.09 4.11
CA GLU A 306 0.30 -21.37 5.20
C GLU A 306 0.17 -20.21 6.20
N ASP A 307 1.29 -19.63 6.67
CA ASP A 307 1.32 -18.46 7.57
C ASP A 307 0.53 -17.24 7.07
N PHE A 308 0.34 -17.12 5.75
CA PHE A 308 -0.34 -15.99 5.10
C PHE A 308 -1.80 -16.29 4.76
N LEU A 309 -2.25 -17.54 4.95
CA LEU A 309 -3.57 -18.00 4.55
C LEU A 309 -4.69 -17.38 5.38
N GLU A 310 -4.62 -17.47 6.71
CA GLU A 310 -5.60 -16.85 7.62
C GLU A 310 -5.61 -15.31 7.50
N PRO A 311 -4.46 -14.59 7.46
CA PRO A 311 -4.45 -13.15 7.18
C PRO A 311 -5.10 -12.77 5.84
N THR A 312 -4.86 -13.55 4.77
CA THR A 312 -5.42 -13.26 3.44
C THR A 312 -6.92 -13.55 3.39
N LEU A 313 -7.38 -14.65 3.98
CA LEU A 313 -8.80 -14.96 4.16
C LEU A 313 -9.52 -13.90 5.00
N SER A 314 -8.87 -13.42 6.07
CA SER A 314 -9.39 -12.33 6.92
C SER A 314 -9.51 -11.01 6.16
N LEU A 315 -8.58 -10.72 5.24
CA LEU A 315 -8.68 -9.57 4.34
C LEU A 315 -9.85 -9.70 3.35
N CYS A 316 -10.04 -10.88 2.75
CA CYS A 316 -11.21 -11.18 1.92
C CYS A 316 -12.52 -10.98 2.70
N ARG A 317 -12.60 -11.51 3.93
CA ARG A 317 -13.74 -11.36 4.85
C ARG A 317 -14.01 -9.89 5.16
N ALA A 318 -13.00 -9.09 5.44
CA ALA A 318 -13.15 -7.66 5.71
C ALA A 318 -13.73 -6.87 4.52
N PHE A 319 -13.27 -7.16 3.30
CA PHE A 319 -13.82 -6.57 2.07
C PHE A 319 -15.28 -7.00 1.84
N LEU A 320 -15.59 -8.27 2.03
CA LEU A 320 -16.96 -8.80 1.93
C LEU A 320 -17.90 -8.18 2.96
N LEU A 321 -17.48 -8.04 4.21
CA LEU A 321 -18.26 -7.34 5.25
C LEU A 321 -18.47 -5.86 4.93
N ARG A 322 -17.43 -5.15 4.46
CA ARG A 322 -17.54 -3.73 4.09
C ARG A 322 -18.50 -3.52 2.90
N SER A 323 -18.53 -4.43 1.93
CA SER A 323 -19.45 -4.34 0.78
C SER A 323 -20.93 -4.43 1.15
N LEU A 324 -21.26 -5.14 2.25
CA LEU A 324 -22.62 -5.26 2.80
C LEU A 324 -23.04 -4.09 3.70
N GLY A 325 -22.11 -3.18 3.99
CA GLY A 325 -22.33 -1.97 4.78
C GLY A 325 -22.39 -2.19 6.29
N ASN A 326 -21.93 -1.21 7.06
CA ASN A 326 -21.84 -1.26 8.54
C ASN A 326 -23.22 -1.23 9.26
N LYS A 327 -24.35 -1.36 8.55
CA LYS A 327 -25.72 -1.28 9.11
C LYS A 327 -26.25 -2.62 9.65
N ILE A 328 -25.63 -3.75 9.30
CA ILE A 328 -25.94 -5.05 9.93
C ILE A 328 -25.12 -5.15 11.23
N GLY A 329 -25.74 -5.61 12.31
CA GLY A 329 -25.10 -5.86 13.62
C GLY A 329 -24.11 -7.03 13.65
N LEU A 330 -23.23 -7.14 12.65
CA LEU A 330 -22.10 -8.09 12.58
C LEU A 330 -20.96 -7.65 13.50
N SER A 331 -21.29 -7.34 14.76
CA SER A 331 -20.35 -7.11 15.84
C SER A 331 -19.66 -8.42 16.23
N SER A 332 -18.61 -8.78 15.49
CA SER A 332 -17.39 -9.55 15.84
C SER A 332 -17.45 -10.75 16.80
N ASN A 333 -18.63 -11.24 17.15
CA ASN A 333 -18.86 -12.36 18.05
C ASN A 333 -19.07 -13.62 17.20
N TYR A 334 -18.59 -14.76 17.69
CA TYR A 334 -18.77 -16.06 17.05
C TYR A 334 -20.25 -16.51 17.09
N THR A 335 -21.09 -15.92 16.25
CA THR A 335 -22.49 -16.33 16.10
C THR A 335 -22.54 -17.71 15.45
N LYS A 336 -22.80 -18.73 16.28
CA LYS A 336 -22.80 -20.18 15.96
C LYS A 336 -23.86 -20.64 14.97
N GLU A 337 -24.44 -19.72 14.21
CA GLU A 337 -25.54 -19.95 13.30
C GLU A 337 -25.37 -19.01 12.09
N PRO A 338 -25.43 -19.51 10.83
CA PRO A 338 -25.40 -18.62 9.68
C PRO A 338 -26.61 -17.69 9.73
N MET A 339 -26.38 -16.38 9.89
CA MET A 339 -27.44 -15.37 9.76
C MET A 339 -28.16 -15.60 8.42
N LEU A 340 -29.40 -16.06 8.52
CA LEU A 340 -30.11 -16.73 7.42
C LEU A 340 -30.11 -15.88 6.15
N LEU A 341 -29.95 -16.56 5.01
CA LEU A 341 -30.18 -15.98 3.69
C LEU A 341 -31.69 -15.84 3.52
N SER A 342 -32.24 -14.74 4.04
CA SER A 342 -33.66 -14.40 3.93
C SER A 342 -34.11 -14.48 2.47
N GLU A 343 -35.31 -15.01 2.26
CA GLU A 343 -35.85 -15.28 0.92
C GLU A 343 -36.36 -13.99 0.23
N THR A 344 -36.33 -12.86 0.94
CA THR A 344 -36.48 -11.49 0.41
C THR A 344 -35.25 -11.04 -0.35
N SER A 345 -35.42 -10.64 -1.62
CA SER A 345 -34.40 -9.93 -2.40
C SER A 345 -33.85 -8.74 -1.61
N PHE A 346 -32.54 -8.74 -1.30
CA PHE A 346 -31.93 -7.71 -0.48
C PHE A 346 -31.80 -6.37 -1.23
N THR A 347 -32.84 -5.53 -1.16
CA THR A 347 -32.80 -4.12 -1.53
C THR A 347 -31.99 -3.31 -0.51
N PHE A 348 -30.67 -3.52 -0.51
CA PHE A 348 -29.76 -2.75 0.32
C PHE A 348 -29.68 -1.30 -0.14
N GLU A 349 -30.30 -0.39 0.62
CA GLU A 349 -29.91 1.04 0.64
C GLU A 349 -28.56 1.23 1.37
N VAL A 350 -27.54 0.63 0.77
CA VAL A 350 -26.15 1.07 0.86
C VAL A 350 -25.99 2.16 -0.20
N ASP A 351 -25.40 3.30 0.18
CA ASP A 351 -25.08 4.36 -0.76
C ASP A 351 -24.17 3.79 -1.89
N PRO A 352 -24.53 3.91 -3.18
CA PRO A 352 -23.72 3.42 -4.29
C PRO A 352 -22.29 3.99 -4.34
N GLN A 353 -21.99 5.05 -3.57
CA GLN A 353 -20.64 5.58 -3.40
C GLN A 353 -19.83 4.88 -2.29
N GLU A 354 -20.47 4.24 -1.30
CA GLU A 354 -19.78 3.52 -0.21
C GLU A 354 -19.45 2.04 -0.54
N CYS A 355 -20.12 1.43 -1.52
CA CYS A 355 -19.97 0.00 -1.81
C CYS A 355 -18.69 -0.33 -2.62
N ILE A 356 -18.16 -1.54 -2.39
CA ILE A 356 -17.00 -2.05 -3.12
C ILE A 356 -17.47 -2.56 -4.49
N ARG A 357 -17.41 -1.69 -5.50
CA ARG A 357 -18.03 -1.86 -6.83
C ARG A 357 -17.57 -3.12 -7.57
N ASP A 358 -16.37 -3.61 -7.25
CA ASP A 358 -15.72 -4.78 -7.83
C ASP A 358 -15.85 -6.06 -6.97
N ILE A 359 -16.68 -6.07 -5.91
CA ILE A 359 -16.79 -7.24 -5.00
C ILE A 359 -17.21 -8.54 -5.71
N ALA A 360 -17.94 -8.43 -6.82
CA ALA A 360 -18.28 -9.54 -7.70
C ALA A 360 -17.06 -10.26 -8.32
N ASP A 361 -15.88 -9.61 -8.36
CA ASP A 361 -14.65 -10.26 -8.85
C ASP A 361 -14.18 -11.41 -7.93
N PHE A 362 -14.58 -11.44 -6.65
CA PHE A 362 -14.35 -12.64 -5.80
C PHE A 362 -15.15 -13.87 -6.26
N GLY A 363 -16.12 -13.71 -7.16
CA GLY A 363 -16.84 -14.83 -7.79
C GLY A 363 -15.91 -15.81 -8.51
N SER A 364 -14.81 -15.34 -9.11
CA SER A 364 -13.78 -16.22 -9.69
C SER A 364 -12.98 -17.00 -8.63
N ASN A 365 -12.91 -16.51 -7.39
CA ASN A 365 -12.11 -17.08 -6.30
C ASN A 365 -12.91 -18.03 -5.39
N ILE A 366 -14.21 -18.23 -5.64
CA ILE A 366 -15.07 -19.11 -4.81
C ILE A 366 -14.62 -20.58 -4.81
N GLY A 367 -13.94 -21.04 -5.86
CA GLY A 367 -13.28 -22.35 -5.89
C GLY A 367 -12.10 -22.49 -4.93
N LEU A 368 -11.50 -21.39 -4.45
CA LEU A 368 -10.53 -21.39 -3.35
C LEU A 368 -11.22 -21.30 -2.00
N PHE A 369 -12.23 -20.43 -1.82
CA PHE A 369 -13.00 -20.40 -0.57
C PHE A 369 -13.64 -21.78 -0.27
N LEU A 370 -14.14 -22.48 -1.29
CA LEU A 370 -14.63 -23.87 -1.17
C LEU A 370 -13.51 -24.91 -0.98
N HIS A 371 -12.28 -24.65 -1.42
CA HIS A 371 -11.14 -25.54 -1.13
C HIS A 371 -10.78 -25.49 0.36
N PHE A 372 -10.63 -24.27 0.90
CA PHE A 372 -10.23 -24.05 2.29
C PHE A 372 -11.34 -24.35 3.29
N ALA A 373 -12.61 -24.14 2.92
CA ALA A 373 -13.76 -24.63 3.67
C ALA A 373 -13.88 -26.18 3.70
N GLY A 374 -13.07 -26.88 2.89
CA GLY A 374 -13.01 -28.35 2.83
C GLY A 374 -11.74 -28.96 3.44
N LEU A 375 -10.86 -28.16 4.07
CA LEU A 375 -9.75 -28.69 4.86
C LEU A 375 -10.29 -29.47 6.07
N ASP A 376 -9.63 -30.57 6.41
CA ASP A 376 -10.07 -31.52 7.43
C ASP A 376 -8.97 -31.92 8.43
N ASP A 377 -7.90 -31.14 8.52
CA ASP A 377 -6.94 -31.14 9.62
C ASP A 377 -7.40 -30.19 10.74
N ASP A 378 -7.25 -30.60 12.01
CA ASP A 378 -7.68 -29.78 13.16
C ASP A 378 -6.86 -28.47 13.30
N THR A 379 -5.67 -28.40 12.68
CA THR A 379 -4.83 -27.19 12.62
C THR A 379 -5.49 -26.08 11.81
N SER A 380 -6.11 -26.41 10.67
CA SER A 380 -6.74 -25.47 9.74
C SER A 380 -8.22 -25.17 10.05
N ILE A 381 -8.72 -25.55 11.22
CA ILE A 381 -10.13 -25.35 11.61
C ILE A 381 -10.59 -23.89 11.50
N ALA A 382 -9.72 -22.93 11.83
CA ALA A 382 -9.99 -21.49 11.72
C ALA A 382 -10.02 -21.01 10.26
N VAL A 383 -9.12 -21.54 9.43
CA VAL A 383 -9.09 -21.31 7.96
C VAL A 383 -10.39 -21.80 7.32
N ALA A 384 -10.89 -22.98 7.71
CA ALA A 384 -12.17 -23.51 7.21
C ALA A 384 -13.39 -22.71 7.68
N ASP A 385 -13.41 -22.22 8.93
CA ASP A 385 -14.43 -21.32 9.45
C ASP A 385 -14.48 -20.02 8.63
N ILE A 386 -13.36 -19.30 8.53
CA ILE A 386 -13.28 -18.02 7.79
C ILE A 386 -13.60 -18.23 6.30
N ALA A 387 -13.08 -19.28 5.66
CA ALA A 387 -13.34 -19.55 4.25
C ALA A 387 -14.82 -19.87 3.98
N SER A 388 -15.47 -20.65 4.83
CA SER A 388 -16.91 -20.94 4.68
C SER A 388 -17.79 -19.73 4.99
N GLU A 389 -17.39 -18.84 5.90
CA GLU A 389 -18.07 -17.55 6.11
C GLU A 389 -17.91 -16.64 4.88
N CYS A 390 -16.72 -16.57 4.27
CA CYS A 390 -16.50 -15.85 3.01
C CYS A 390 -17.43 -16.33 1.88
N VAL A 391 -17.72 -17.63 1.77
CA VAL A 391 -18.73 -18.13 0.81
C VAL A 391 -20.13 -17.59 1.11
N VAL A 392 -20.57 -17.58 2.38
CA VAL A 392 -21.87 -17.03 2.79
C VAL A 392 -21.96 -15.53 2.50
N LEU A 393 -20.90 -14.77 2.81
CA LEU A 393 -20.85 -13.32 2.60
C LEU A 393 -20.80 -12.97 1.10
N LEU A 394 -20.06 -13.73 0.29
CA LEU A 394 -19.98 -13.56 -1.16
C LEU A 394 -21.33 -13.82 -1.86
N LEU A 395 -22.08 -14.83 -1.42
CA LEU A 395 -23.45 -15.08 -1.89
C LEU A 395 -24.46 -13.98 -1.49
N LYS A 396 -24.17 -13.19 -0.46
CA LYS A 396 -24.92 -11.96 -0.12
C LYS A 396 -24.48 -10.76 -0.96
N ALA A 397 -23.17 -10.56 -1.12
CA ALA A 397 -22.60 -9.37 -1.75
C ALA A 397 -22.65 -9.36 -3.29
N ALA A 398 -22.55 -10.52 -3.92
CA ALA A 398 -22.52 -10.68 -5.38
C ALA A 398 -23.31 -11.94 -5.79
N SER A 399 -24.59 -11.97 -5.46
CA SER A 399 -25.44 -13.17 -5.49
C SER A 399 -25.40 -13.95 -6.82
N ARG A 400 -25.35 -13.26 -7.97
CA ARG A 400 -25.34 -13.88 -9.31
C ARG A 400 -23.99 -14.51 -9.64
N GLU A 401 -22.89 -13.78 -9.50
CA GLU A 401 -21.54 -14.23 -9.81
C GLU A 401 -21.10 -15.31 -8.82
N ALA A 402 -21.43 -15.13 -7.55
CA ALA A 402 -21.23 -16.11 -6.49
C ALA A 402 -22.01 -17.41 -6.75
N THR A 403 -23.30 -17.33 -7.12
CA THR A 403 -24.11 -18.51 -7.48
C THR A 403 -23.52 -19.23 -8.70
N THR A 404 -23.12 -18.47 -9.72
CA THR A 404 -22.47 -19.02 -10.93
C THR A 404 -21.20 -19.81 -10.57
N GLY A 405 -20.30 -19.20 -9.80
CA GLY A 405 -19.05 -19.85 -9.38
C GLY A 405 -19.26 -21.01 -8.38
N PHE A 406 -20.28 -20.94 -7.52
CA PHE A 406 -20.63 -22.02 -6.59
C PHE A 406 -21.12 -23.26 -7.34
N LEU A 407 -22.04 -23.07 -8.31
CA LEU A 407 -22.60 -24.16 -9.12
C LEU A 407 -21.66 -24.72 -10.19
N THR A 408 -20.57 -24.04 -10.55
CA THR A 408 -19.48 -24.64 -11.33
C THR A 408 -18.44 -25.39 -10.45
N ASN A 409 -18.43 -25.17 -9.14
CA ASN A 409 -17.52 -25.81 -8.19
C ASN A 409 -18.15 -26.97 -7.39
N LEU A 410 -19.27 -27.54 -7.89
CA LEU A 410 -19.96 -28.67 -7.24
C LEU A 410 -19.06 -29.86 -6.85
N PRO A 411 -18.01 -30.26 -7.60
CA PRO A 411 -17.11 -31.32 -7.15
C PRO A 411 -16.42 -31.04 -5.80
N LYS A 412 -16.09 -29.78 -5.50
CA LYS A 412 -15.53 -29.36 -4.19
C LYS A 412 -16.59 -29.41 -3.09
N ILE A 413 -17.82 -29.04 -3.41
CA ILE A 413 -18.96 -29.13 -2.49
C ILE A 413 -19.23 -30.59 -2.13
N THR A 414 -19.23 -31.51 -3.11
CA THR A 414 -19.31 -32.95 -2.86
C THR A 414 -18.16 -33.44 -1.97
N GLN A 415 -16.92 -33.00 -2.20
CA GLN A 415 -15.77 -33.34 -1.34
C GLN A 415 -15.97 -32.90 0.12
N ILE A 416 -16.53 -31.70 0.36
CA ILE A 416 -16.91 -31.24 1.70
C ILE A 416 -17.97 -32.18 2.29
N LEU A 417 -19.04 -32.51 1.55
CA LEU A 417 -20.09 -33.39 2.08
C LEU A 417 -19.61 -34.84 2.35
N ASP A 418 -18.61 -35.34 1.61
CA ASP A 418 -18.03 -36.68 1.77
C ASP A 418 -16.89 -36.78 2.83
N SER A 419 -16.20 -35.68 3.18
CA SER A 419 -15.26 -35.68 4.33
C SER A 419 -16.03 -35.84 5.65
N TRP A 420 -17.22 -35.24 5.71
CA TRP A 420 -18.14 -35.26 6.83
C TRP A 420 -18.66 -36.63 7.24
N ARG A 421 -18.92 -37.50 6.27
CA ARG A 421 -19.49 -38.83 6.47
C ARG A 421 -18.60 -39.78 7.31
N ARG A 422 -17.36 -39.39 7.62
CA ARG A 422 -16.32 -40.24 8.21
C ARG A 422 -15.86 -39.85 9.63
N ARG A 423 -16.42 -38.81 10.24
CA ARG A 423 -15.80 -38.13 11.42
C ARG A 423 -16.73 -37.96 12.63
N LYS A 424 -16.12 -37.83 13.81
CA LYS A 424 -16.77 -37.24 15.00
C LYS A 424 -16.75 -35.72 14.83
N SER A 425 -17.91 -35.11 14.64
CA SER A 425 -18.04 -33.67 14.37
C SER A 425 -17.67 -32.81 15.59
N THR A 426 -16.78 -31.82 15.41
CA THR A 426 -16.69 -30.70 16.36
C THR A 426 -17.74 -29.63 16.03
N GLU A 427 -17.97 -28.67 16.93
CA GLU A 427 -18.99 -27.63 16.73
C GLU A 427 -18.67 -26.68 15.56
N LEU A 428 -17.41 -26.24 15.44
CA LEU A 428 -16.97 -25.37 14.34
C LEU A 428 -17.07 -26.08 12.99
N HIS A 429 -16.64 -27.34 12.96
CA HIS A 429 -16.90 -28.27 11.88
C HIS A 429 -18.40 -28.26 11.50
N LEU A 430 -19.33 -28.47 12.44
CA LEU A 430 -20.77 -28.56 12.15
C LEU A 430 -21.32 -27.26 11.53
N LEU A 431 -20.79 -26.12 11.97
CA LEU A 431 -21.11 -24.79 11.43
C LEU A 431 -20.68 -24.65 9.97
N VAL A 432 -19.50 -25.17 9.58
CA VAL A 432 -19.05 -25.22 8.18
C VAL A 432 -20.03 -26.02 7.32
N LEU A 433 -20.44 -27.23 7.75
CA LEU A 433 -21.40 -28.05 7.00
C LEU A 433 -22.76 -27.34 6.85
N LYS A 434 -23.29 -26.78 7.94
CA LYS A 434 -24.57 -26.04 7.95
C LYS A 434 -24.51 -24.82 7.02
N ARG A 435 -23.37 -24.11 6.96
CA ARG A 435 -23.13 -23.03 5.98
C ARG A 435 -23.12 -23.54 4.54
N VAL A 436 -22.34 -24.57 4.22
CA VAL A 436 -22.19 -25.07 2.84
C VAL A 436 -23.51 -25.60 2.27
N LEU A 437 -24.29 -26.34 3.07
CA LEU A 437 -25.64 -26.78 2.66
C LEU A 437 -26.59 -25.60 2.47
N HIS A 438 -26.60 -24.63 3.39
CA HIS A 438 -27.42 -23.41 3.28
C HIS A 438 -27.04 -22.56 2.04
N CYS A 439 -25.75 -22.45 1.73
CA CYS A 439 -25.25 -21.81 0.51
C CYS A 439 -25.72 -22.53 -0.76
N LEU A 440 -25.72 -23.87 -0.77
CA LEU A 440 -26.25 -24.66 -1.90
C LEU A 440 -27.75 -24.43 -2.09
N GLY A 441 -28.55 -24.48 -1.02
CA GLY A 441 -29.99 -24.21 -1.10
C GLY A 441 -30.30 -22.81 -1.63
N TYR A 442 -29.53 -21.80 -1.21
CA TYR A 442 -29.63 -20.44 -1.77
C TYR A 442 -29.19 -20.37 -3.23
N ALA A 443 -28.07 -21.00 -3.61
CA ALA A 443 -27.60 -21.04 -5.00
C ALA A 443 -28.62 -21.73 -5.92
N CYS A 444 -29.25 -22.81 -5.48
CA CYS A 444 -30.34 -23.46 -6.23
C CYS A 444 -31.57 -22.55 -6.37
N LYS A 445 -31.97 -21.81 -5.32
CA LYS A 445 -33.06 -20.83 -5.39
C LYS A 445 -32.74 -19.70 -6.38
N GLN A 446 -31.52 -19.14 -6.33
CA GLN A 446 -31.07 -18.10 -7.27
C GLN A 446 -31.01 -18.61 -8.71
N TYR A 447 -30.53 -19.83 -8.94
CA TYR A 447 -30.56 -20.47 -10.27
C TYR A 447 -31.97 -20.52 -10.85
N LEU A 448 -32.94 -20.98 -10.05
CA LEU A 448 -34.33 -21.14 -10.47
C LEU A 448 -35.04 -19.79 -10.67
N SER A 449 -34.81 -18.81 -9.80
CA SER A 449 -35.47 -17.49 -9.88
C SER A 449 -34.87 -16.55 -10.92
N GLN A 450 -33.55 -16.66 -11.20
CA GLN A 450 -32.87 -15.85 -12.21
C GLN A 450 -32.75 -16.55 -13.58
N ALA A 451 -33.37 -17.73 -13.75
CA ALA A 451 -33.33 -18.55 -14.97
C ALA A 451 -31.90 -18.75 -15.53
N MET A 452 -30.97 -19.12 -14.65
CA MET A 452 -29.53 -19.10 -14.98
C MET A 452 -29.15 -20.19 -15.99
N ILE A 453 -28.47 -19.78 -17.07
CA ILE A 453 -28.05 -20.68 -18.15
C ILE A 453 -26.76 -21.41 -17.75
N LEU A 454 -26.91 -22.53 -17.02
CA LEU A 454 -25.87 -23.54 -16.82
C LEU A 454 -26.33 -24.87 -17.43
N SER A 455 -25.39 -25.76 -17.71
CA SER A 455 -25.58 -27.10 -18.28
C SER A 455 -26.24 -28.14 -17.33
N ILE A 456 -26.62 -27.72 -16.12
CA ILE A 456 -27.36 -28.53 -15.15
C ILE A 456 -28.86 -28.32 -15.41
N SER A 457 -29.70 -29.35 -15.33
CA SER A 457 -31.13 -29.18 -15.57
C SER A 457 -31.85 -28.52 -14.37
N GLY A 458 -32.86 -27.70 -14.64
CA GLY A 458 -33.70 -27.11 -13.60
C GLY A 458 -34.48 -28.14 -12.77
N HIS A 459 -34.73 -29.34 -13.31
CA HIS A 459 -35.28 -30.46 -12.56
C HIS A 459 -34.31 -30.93 -11.46
N ASP A 460 -33.03 -31.12 -11.79
CA ASP A 460 -32.05 -31.65 -10.85
C ASP A 460 -31.69 -30.61 -9.78
N ILE A 461 -31.59 -29.33 -10.17
CA ILE A 461 -31.48 -28.21 -9.22
C ILE A 461 -32.70 -28.14 -8.28
N SER A 462 -33.91 -28.35 -8.79
CA SER A 462 -35.12 -28.39 -7.96
C SER A 462 -35.12 -29.56 -6.96
N LYS A 463 -34.64 -30.73 -7.39
CA LYS A 463 -34.48 -31.92 -6.54
C LYS A 463 -33.46 -31.69 -5.42
N ILE A 464 -32.30 -31.09 -5.73
CA ILE A 464 -31.28 -30.73 -4.74
C ILE A 464 -31.85 -29.70 -3.75
N ASN A 465 -32.55 -28.67 -4.23
CA ASN A 465 -33.17 -27.64 -3.39
C ASN A 465 -34.23 -28.23 -2.43
N ALA A 466 -35.00 -29.24 -2.86
CA ALA A 466 -35.97 -29.92 -2.01
C ALA A 466 -35.28 -30.59 -0.81
N ILE A 467 -34.27 -31.43 -1.07
CA ILE A 467 -33.50 -32.15 -0.02
C ILE A 467 -32.82 -31.16 0.93
N VAL A 468 -32.23 -30.07 0.42
CA VAL A 468 -31.61 -29.03 1.26
C VAL A 468 -32.66 -28.25 2.09
N SER A 469 -33.89 -28.10 1.60
CA SER A 469 -34.95 -27.36 2.31
C SER A 469 -35.46 -28.08 3.56
N GLU A 470 -35.36 -29.41 3.62
CA GLU A 470 -35.66 -30.22 4.81
C GLU A 470 -34.75 -29.88 6.00
N MET A 471 -33.54 -29.36 5.74
CA MET A 471 -32.54 -29.02 6.76
C MET A 471 -32.99 -27.99 7.81
N LYS A 472 -34.00 -27.15 7.51
CA LYS A 472 -34.36 -25.98 8.36
C LYS A 472 -34.62 -26.33 9.83
N ASN A 473 -35.03 -27.57 10.14
CA ASN A 473 -35.33 -28.05 11.50
C ASN A 473 -34.47 -29.27 11.94
N SER A 474 -33.41 -29.61 11.20
CA SER A 474 -32.63 -30.83 11.42
C SER A 474 -31.66 -30.75 12.61
N ASP A 475 -31.54 -31.85 13.36
CA ASP A 475 -30.46 -32.07 14.34
C ASP A 475 -29.15 -32.50 13.65
N VAL A 476 -28.14 -32.91 14.44
CA VAL A 476 -26.84 -33.37 13.91
C VAL A 476 -26.98 -34.62 13.03
N ALA A 477 -27.89 -35.53 13.37
CA ALA A 477 -28.14 -36.74 12.57
C ALA A 477 -28.84 -36.38 11.25
N GLY A 478 -29.86 -35.52 11.31
CA GLY A 478 -30.56 -34.96 10.16
C GLY A 478 -29.62 -34.21 9.21
N LEU A 479 -28.72 -33.36 9.73
CA LEU A 479 -27.72 -32.63 8.93
C LEU A 479 -26.80 -33.60 8.16
N ASN A 480 -26.34 -34.67 8.81
CA ASN A 480 -25.50 -35.70 8.18
C ASN A 480 -26.26 -36.55 7.14
N SER A 481 -27.56 -36.78 7.35
CA SER A 481 -28.41 -37.48 6.36
C SER A 481 -28.67 -36.62 5.12
N VAL A 482 -29.01 -35.33 5.31
CA VAL A 482 -29.16 -34.35 4.23
C VAL A 482 -27.85 -34.21 3.45
N ALA A 483 -26.71 -34.06 4.14
CA ALA A 483 -25.39 -34.02 3.51
C ALA A 483 -25.12 -35.26 2.63
N SER A 484 -25.43 -36.46 3.14
CA SER A 484 -25.26 -37.72 2.41
C SER A 484 -26.18 -37.84 1.19
N LEU A 485 -27.44 -37.43 1.31
CA LEU A 485 -28.41 -37.42 0.20
C LEU A 485 -28.00 -36.42 -0.89
N VAL A 486 -27.63 -35.20 -0.49
CA VAL A 486 -27.14 -34.16 -1.41
C VAL A 486 -25.86 -34.60 -2.12
N ALA A 487 -24.89 -35.18 -1.41
CA ALA A 487 -23.66 -35.68 -2.02
C ALA A 487 -23.94 -36.73 -3.09
N MET A 488 -24.84 -37.68 -2.82
CA MET A 488 -25.25 -38.69 -3.81
C MET A 488 -25.93 -38.07 -5.03
N GLU A 489 -26.80 -37.07 -4.88
CA GLU A 489 -27.44 -36.41 -6.03
C GLU A 489 -26.46 -35.53 -6.83
N LEU A 490 -25.54 -34.82 -6.15
CA LEU A 490 -24.45 -34.10 -6.82
C LEU A 490 -23.52 -35.03 -7.62
N GLN A 491 -23.28 -36.25 -7.14
CA GLN A 491 -22.51 -37.28 -7.86
C GLN A 491 -23.25 -37.84 -9.09
N ARG A 492 -24.58 -37.68 -9.19
CA ARG A 492 -25.42 -38.14 -10.31
C ARG A 492 -25.61 -37.11 -11.41
N LEU A 493 -25.30 -35.84 -11.15
CA LEU A 493 -25.33 -34.79 -12.18
C LEU A 493 -24.39 -35.15 -13.34
N PRO A 494 -24.74 -34.83 -14.59
CA PRO A 494 -23.83 -34.98 -15.71
C PRO A 494 -22.58 -34.14 -15.44
N ARG A 495 -21.42 -34.81 -15.33
CA ARG A 495 -20.14 -34.13 -15.15
C ARG A 495 -19.86 -33.27 -16.37
N CYS A 496 -20.04 -31.96 -16.19
CA CYS A 496 -19.71 -30.97 -17.21
C CYS A 496 -18.18 -30.90 -17.29
N VAL A 497 -17.65 -31.27 -18.46
CA VAL A 497 -16.22 -31.25 -18.81
C VAL A 497 -15.93 -29.96 -19.56
#